data_AF-A0A5M3VPF1-F1
#
_entry.id   AF-A0A5M3VPF1-F1
#
_cell.length_a   1.000
_cell.length_b   1.000
_cell.length_c   1.000
_cell.angle_alpha   90.00
_cell.angle_beta   90.00
_cell.angle_gamma   90.00
#
_symmetry.space_group_name_H-M   'P 1'
#
loop_
_entity.id
_entity.type
_entity.pdbx_description
1 polymer ?
#
loop_
_entity_poly.entity_id
_entity_poly.type
_entity_poly.pdbx_seq_one_letter_code
_entity_poly.pdbx_strand_id
1 'polypeptide(L)'
;MADVLDGRRQPADEIMGRFLDGKLTGGELRAPILNSWLRCQAAGLTPDNARPRLFHDLDFDCEVVRAARPVFERLRTAVMGTPAGMFLGDANGVIFLRNVGEPAQGTLLDAVGSAPGFSYAETDIGTTALGSALVERRTCRVSGNEHFAEELHGLTAVATPIRNPLSGRVAGVISVTCPNDRASMEMTALAQRSATAVEQRLLELSSQHERALMEKFLRTKGVRAGNAALRSAPRNLCRRDRLALEDAAVRLVAQGRRAVLEITLSNGRTATLSAQPMSDSTGIAVEVWLTGG
;
A
#
# COMPACT_ATOMS: atom_id res chain seq x y z
N MET A 1 -27.39 -25.29 -35.89
CA MET A 1 -27.83 -25.64 -34.52
C MET A 1 -27.62 -24.43 -33.64
N ALA A 2 -28.54 -23.47 -33.77
CA ALA A 2 -28.58 -22.25 -32.99
C ALA A 2 -29.87 -22.31 -32.17
N ASP A 3 -29.71 -22.49 -30.85
CA ASP A 3 -30.69 -22.42 -29.75
C ASP A 3 -29.95 -23.06 -28.56
N VAL A 4 -29.72 -22.48 -27.39
CA VAL A 4 -30.62 -21.73 -26.50
C VAL A 4 -29.72 -20.86 -25.60
N LEU A 5 -29.77 -19.54 -25.75
CA LEU A 5 -29.35 -18.60 -24.69
C LEU A 5 -30.64 -18.05 -24.09
N ASP A 6 -31.19 -18.80 -23.11
CA ASP A 6 -32.33 -18.38 -22.30
C ASP A 6 -31.90 -17.15 -21.47
N GLY A 7 -32.32 -15.98 -21.95
CA GLY A 7 -32.03 -14.65 -21.39
C GLY A 7 -32.77 -14.39 -20.09
N ARG A 8 -32.45 -15.14 -19.04
CA ARG A 8 -32.81 -14.73 -17.67
C ARG A 8 -31.76 -13.75 -17.17
N ARG A 9 -32.07 -12.45 -17.22
CA ARG A 9 -31.37 -11.43 -16.41
C ARG A 9 -31.25 -11.95 -14.99
N GLN A 10 -30.06 -11.93 -14.43
CA GLN A 10 -29.89 -12.32 -13.03
C GLN A 10 -30.53 -11.23 -12.16
N PRO A 11 -31.07 -11.56 -10.96
CA PRO A 11 -31.59 -10.56 -10.01
C PRO A 11 -30.56 -9.44 -9.67
N ALA A 12 -29.28 -9.74 -9.88
CA ALA A 12 -28.14 -8.84 -9.78
C ALA A 12 -28.17 -7.67 -10.77
N ASP A 13 -28.52 -7.92 -12.03
CA ASP A 13 -28.62 -6.91 -13.09
C ASP A 13 -29.72 -5.90 -12.79
N GLU A 14 -30.74 -6.32 -12.02
CA GLU A 14 -31.83 -5.46 -11.62
C GLU A 14 -31.43 -4.45 -10.54
N ILE A 15 -30.52 -4.80 -9.61
CA ILE A 15 -30.03 -3.88 -8.58
C ILE A 15 -29.17 -2.79 -9.23
N MET A 16 -28.24 -3.16 -10.11
CA MET A 16 -27.43 -2.21 -10.87
C MET A 16 -28.33 -1.33 -11.76
N GLY A 17 -29.29 -1.92 -12.47
CA GLY A 17 -30.26 -1.16 -13.26
C GLY A 17 -31.07 -0.16 -12.44
N ARG A 18 -31.60 -0.57 -11.27
CA ARG A 18 -32.30 0.33 -10.34
C ARG A 18 -31.38 1.42 -9.79
N PHE A 19 -30.11 1.12 -9.51
CA PHE A 19 -29.13 2.11 -9.10
C PHE A 19 -28.90 3.17 -10.18
N LEU A 20 -28.63 2.74 -11.42
CA LEU A 20 -28.41 3.64 -12.56
C LEU A 20 -29.64 4.50 -12.87
N ASP A 21 -30.84 3.96 -12.68
CA ASP A 21 -32.12 4.67 -12.81
C ASP A 21 -32.44 5.62 -11.64
N GLY A 22 -31.63 5.63 -10.57
CA GLY A 22 -31.92 6.41 -9.35
C GLY A 22 -33.12 5.88 -8.54
N LYS A 23 -33.50 4.61 -8.74
CA LYS A 23 -34.66 3.94 -8.13
C LYS A 23 -34.28 2.98 -7.00
N LEU A 24 -33.01 2.97 -6.59
CA LEU A 24 -32.56 2.10 -5.50
C LEU A 24 -33.21 2.54 -4.18
N THR A 25 -33.84 1.59 -3.49
CA THR A 25 -34.49 1.81 -2.21
C THR A 25 -33.54 1.50 -1.05
N GLY A 26 -33.77 2.12 0.11
CA GLY A 26 -32.93 1.95 1.28
C GLY A 26 -32.90 0.51 1.77
N GLY A 27 -31.69 -0.06 1.92
CA GLY A 27 -31.49 -1.41 2.46
C GLY A 27 -31.27 -2.51 1.41
N GLU A 28 -31.46 -2.22 0.11
CA GLU A 28 -31.17 -3.19 -0.96
C GLU A 28 -29.66 -3.47 -1.12
N LEU A 29 -28.83 -2.51 -0.72
CA LEU A 29 -27.38 -2.60 -0.83
C LEU A 29 -26.72 -2.11 0.46
N ARG A 30 -25.63 -2.76 0.85
CA ARG A 30 -24.86 -2.33 2.03
C ARG A 30 -24.28 -0.94 1.78
N ALA A 31 -24.38 -0.06 2.77
CA ALA A 31 -23.92 1.34 2.65
C ALA A 31 -22.49 1.49 2.09
N PRO A 32 -21.48 0.66 2.45
CA PRO A 32 -20.15 0.77 1.85
C PRO A 32 -20.12 0.52 0.33
N ILE A 33 -20.96 -0.39 -0.17
CA ILE A 33 -21.01 -0.70 -1.60
C ILE A 33 -21.74 0.40 -2.34
N LEU A 34 -22.87 0.88 -1.81
CA LEU A 34 -23.59 2.03 -2.38
C LEU A 34 -22.69 3.27 -2.48
N ASN A 35 -21.93 3.57 -1.43
CA ASN A 35 -20.99 4.70 -1.44
C ASN A 35 -19.91 4.55 -2.51
N SER A 36 -19.39 3.33 -2.71
CA SER A 36 -18.42 3.04 -3.77
C SER A 36 -19.06 3.18 -5.17
N TRP A 37 -20.28 2.68 -5.37
CA TRP A 37 -21.00 2.80 -6.64
C TRP A 37 -21.27 4.27 -7.01
N LEU A 38 -21.66 5.09 -6.02
CA LEU A 38 -21.84 6.53 -6.21
C LEU A 38 -20.54 7.23 -6.62
N ARG A 39 -19.40 6.85 -6.03
CA ARG A 39 -18.09 7.38 -6.41
C ARG A 39 -17.66 6.93 -7.81
N CYS A 40 -17.94 5.67 -8.19
CA CYS A 40 -17.70 5.17 -9.55
C CYS A 40 -18.50 5.98 -10.58
N GLN A 41 -19.79 6.21 -10.31
CA GLN A 41 -20.65 7.03 -11.17
C GLN A 41 -20.16 8.49 -11.25
N ALA A 42 -19.76 9.08 -10.12
CA ALA A 42 -19.18 10.43 -10.09
C ALA A 42 -17.85 10.53 -10.87
N ALA A 43 -17.12 9.41 -11.00
CA ALA A 43 -15.92 9.30 -11.84
C ALA A 43 -16.23 9.04 -13.33
N GLY A 44 -17.52 8.96 -13.72
CA GLY A 44 -17.96 8.73 -15.10
C GLY A 44 -17.92 7.27 -15.54
N LEU A 45 -17.80 6.33 -14.59
CA LEU A 45 -17.83 4.91 -14.91
C LEU A 45 -19.26 4.42 -15.14
N THR A 46 -19.40 3.50 -16.08
CA THR A 46 -20.56 2.64 -16.30
C THR A 46 -20.10 1.18 -16.20
N PRO A 47 -20.99 0.22 -15.88
CA PRO A 47 -20.61 -1.19 -15.87
C PRO A 47 -19.94 -1.65 -17.17
N ASP A 48 -20.36 -1.09 -18.31
CA ASP A 48 -19.82 -1.41 -19.65
C ASP A 48 -18.40 -0.89 -19.90
N ASN A 49 -18.00 0.22 -19.24
CA ASN A 49 -16.69 0.85 -19.47
C ASN A 49 -15.70 0.60 -18.33
N ALA A 50 -16.14 0.03 -17.22
CA ALA A 50 -15.32 -0.31 -16.06
C ALA A 50 -14.37 -1.45 -16.43
N ARG A 51 -13.12 -1.10 -16.74
CA ARG A 51 -12.08 -2.04 -17.21
C ARG A 51 -10.74 -1.68 -16.58
N PRO A 52 -9.92 -2.67 -16.20
CA PRO A 52 -8.63 -2.39 -15.59
C PRO A 52 -7.68 -1.77 -16.63
N ARG A 53 -6.95 -0.74 -16.21
CA ARG A 53 -5.89 -0.11 -17.03
C ARG A 53 -4.57 -0.83 -16.83
N LEU A 54 -3.80 -1.03 -17.89
CA LEU A 54 -2.49 -1.66 -17.84
C LEU A 54 -1.38 -0.61 -17.71
N PHE A 55 -0.51 -0.79 -16.73
CA PHE A 55 0.72 -0.03 -16.51
C PHE A 55 1.93 -0.94 -16.78
N HIS A 56 2.91 -0.41 -17.50
CA HIS A 56 4.10 -1.17 -17.90
C HIS A 56 5.32 -0.90 -16.99
N ASP A 57 5.45 0.32 -16.47
CA ASP A 57 6.60 0.74 -15.68
C ASP A 57 6.36 0.54 -14.18
N LEU A 58 6.54 -0.70 -13.72
CA LEU A 58 6.41 -1.08 -12.32
C LEU A 58 7.76 -1.06 -11.60
N ASP A 59 7.86 -0.30 -10.51
CA ASP A 59 9.02 -0.33 -9.61
C ASP A 59 8.95 -1.54 -8.65
N PHE A 60 9.47 -2.69 -9.09
CA PHE A 60 9.53 -3.90 -8.27
C PHE A 60 10.53 -3.83 -7.10
N ASP A 61 11.32 -2.77 -7.02
CA ASP A 61 12.28 -2.51 -5.95
C ASP A 61 11.73 -1.54 -4.89
N CYS A 62 10.49 -1.07 -5.04
CA CYS A 62 9.86 -0.24 -4.02
C CYS A 62 9.72 -0.98 -2.68
N GLU A 63 9.67 -0.22 -1.57
CA GLU A 63 9.71 -0.78 -0.21
C GLU A 63 8.60 -1.80 0.07
N VAL A 64 7.38 -1.54 -0.38
CA VAL A 64 6.23 -2.43 -0.13
C VAL A 64 6.40 -3.77 -0.84
N VAL A 65 6.92 -3.78 -2.07
CA VAL A 65 7.18 -5.01 -2.82
C VAL A 65 8.32 -5.81 -2.18
N ARG A 66 9.41 -5.15 -1.78
CA ARG A 66 10.51 -5.80 -1.05
C ARG A 66 10.05 -6.42 0.26
N ALA A 67 9.21 -5.72 1.03
CA ALA A 67 8.63 -6.23 2.27
C ALA A 67 7.67 -7.40 2.03
N ALA A 68 6.85 -7.33 0.97
CA ALA A 68 5.81 -8.30 0.68
C ALA A 68 6.33 -9.59 0.04
N ARG A 69 7.40 -9.53 -0.76
CA ARG A 69 7.89 -10.69 -1.53
C ARG A 69 8.13 -11.95 -0.66
N PRO A 70 8.82 -11.88 0.50
CA PRO A 70 8.99 -13.05 1.35
C PRO A 70 7.67 -13.58 1.95
N VAL A 71 6.69 -12.69 2.15
CA VAL A 71 5.36 -13.07 2.65
C VAL A 71 4.59 -13.80 1.54
N PHE A 72 4.61 -13.27 0.32
CA PHE A 72 3.98 -13.88 -0.86
C PHE A 72 4.58 -15.24 -1.19
N GLU A 73 5.89 -15.44 -1.07
CA GLU A 73 6.49 -16.76 -1.28
C GLU A 73 5.96 -17.82 -0.31
N ARG A 74 5.72 -17.46 0.96
CA ARG A 74 5.11 -18.37 1.94
C ARG A 74 3.63 -18.61 1.66
N LEU A 75 2.92 -17.56 1.26
CA LEU A 75 1.49 -17.62 0.94
C LEU A 75 1.20 -18.45 -0.30
N ARG A 76 2.14 -18.51 -1.26
CA ARG A 76 2.03 -19.38 -2.44
C ARG A 76 1.68 -20.80 -2.01
N THR A 77 2.43 -21.37 -1.08
CA THR A 77 2.18 -22.70 -0.51
C THR A 77 0.82 -22.82 0.18
N ALA A 78 0.36 -21.75 0.85
CA ALA A 78 -0.91 -21.75 1.58
C ALA A 78 -2.14 -21.76 0.66
N VAL A 79 -2.02 -21.28 -0.58
CA VAL A 79 -3.12 -21.26 -1.55
C VAL A 79 -3.05 -22.39 -2.57
N MET A 80 -1.93 -23.13 -2.67
CA MET A 80 -1.78 -24.25 -3.60
C MET A 80 -2.92 -25.26 -3.48
N GLY A 81 -3.50 -25.67 -4.61
CA GLY A 81 -4.59 -26.64 -4.65
C GLY A 81 -5.93 -26.10 -4.16
N THR A 82 -6.08 -24.76 -4.14
CA THR A 82 -7.35 -24.10 -3.88
C THR A 82 -7.70 -23.16 -5.04
N PRO A 83 -8.98 -22.87 -5.28
CA PRO A 83 -9.42 -21.91 -6.30
C PRO A 83 -9.27 -20.46 -5.79
N ALA A 84 -8.16 -20.14 -5.11
CA ALA A 84 -7.88 -18.82 -4.57
C ALA A 84 -6.78 -18.11 -5.35
N GLY A 85 -6.93 -16.79 -5.48
CA GLY A 85 -5.91 -15.86 -5.95
C GLY A 85 -5.54 -14.87 -4.85
N MET A 86 -4.28 -14.46 -4.80
CA MET A 86 -3.81 -13.41 -3.90
C MET A 86 -3.02 -12.35 -4.66
N PHE A 87 -3.22 -11.09 -4.29
CA PHE A 87 -2.59 -9.95 -4.94
C PHE A 87 -1.95 -9.01 -3.93
N LEU A 88 -0.81 -8.46 -4.33
CA LEU A 88 -0.26 -7.25 -3.74
C LEU A 88 -0.54 -6.10 -4.70
N GLY A 89 -1.26 -5.08 -4.25
CA GLY A 89 -1.37 -3.80 -4.94
C GLY A 89 -0.56 -2.71 -4.25
N ASP A 90 -0.11 -1.71 -5.00
CA ASP A 90 0.45 -0.48 -4.43
C ASP A 90 -0.66 0.43 -3.86
N ALA A 91 -0.27 1.61 -3.37
CA ALA A 91 -1.20 2.59 -2.81
C ALA A 91 -2.15 3.21 -3.86
N ASN A 92 -1.86 3.06 -5.15
CA ASN A 92 -2.71 3.52 -6.25
C ASN A 92 -3.63 2.42 -6.79
N GLY A 93 -3.45 1.17 -6.35
CA GLY A 93 -4.25 0.03 -6.76
C GLY A 93 -3.69 -0.76 -7.94
N VAL A 94 -2.44 -0.50 -8.35
CA VAL A 94 -1.75 -1.27 -9.38
C VAL A 94 -1.23 -2.57 -8.78
N ILE A 95 -1.57 -3.70 -9.40
CA ILE A 95 -1.14 -5.03 -8.95
C ILE A 95 0.34 -5.22 -9.28
N PHE A 96 1.13 -5.60 -8.27
CA PHE A 96 2.56 -5.93 -8.40
C PHE A 96 2.81 -7.43 -8.35
N LEU A 97 2.26 -8.12 -7.36
CA LEU A 97 2.48 -9.55 -7.16
C LEU A 97 1.16 -10.30 -7.25
N ARG A 98 1.22 -11.52 -7.82
CA ARG A 98 0.09 -12.44 -7.89
C ARG A 98 0.53 -13.84 -7.55
N ASN A 99 -0.23 -14.51 -6.68
CA ASN A 99 -0.21 -15.95 -6.51
C ASN A 99 -1.56 -16.54 -6.85
N VAL A 100 -1.57 -17.72 -7.46
CA VAL A 100 -2.79 -18.49 -7.74
C VAL A 100 -2.62 -19.91 -7.22
N GLY A 101 -3.68 -20.45 -6.65
CA GLY A 101 -3.67 -21.81 -6.11
C GLY A 101 -3.77 -22.91 -7.16
N GLU A 102 -4.44 -22.62 -8.27
CA GLU A 102 -4.71 -23.55 -9.38
C GLU A 102 -4.61 -22.84 -10.75
N PRO A 103 -4.23 -23.56 -11.83
CA PRO A 103 -4.15 -22.97 -13.18
C PRO A 103 -5.48 -22.41 -13.72
N ALA A 104 -6.61 -23.07 -13.40
CA ALA A 104 -7.94 -22.61 -13.80
C ALA A 104 -8.26 -21.24 -13.19
N GLN A 105 -7.88 -21.03 -11.92
CA GLN A 105 -8.03 -19.72 -11.27
C GLN A 105 -7.16 -18.66 -11.95
N GLY A 106 -5.93 -19.00 -12.35
CA GLY A 106 -5.09 -18.10 -13.15
C GLY A 106 -5.76 -17.64 -14.44
N THR A 107 -6.35 -18.58 -15.19
CA THR A 107 -7.06 -18.29 -16.45
C THR A 107 -8.26 -17.37 -16.22
N LEU A 108 -9.05 -17.61 -15.18
CA LEU A 108 -10.18 -16.76 -14.80
C LEU A 108 -9.73 -15.34 -14.46
N LEU A 109 -8.64 -15.21 -13.71
CA LEU A 109 -8.10 -13.90 -13.32
C LEU A 109 -7.48 -13.16 -14.50
N ASP A 110 -6.81 -13.86 -15.42
CA ASP A 110 -6.28 -13.25 -16.66
C ASP A 110 -7.41 -12.69 -17.54
N ALA A 111 -8.54 -13.40 -17.65
CA ALA A 111 -9.69 -12.96 -18.44
C ALA A 111 -10.30 -11.62 -17.97
N VAL A 112 -10.13 -11.27 -16.70
CA VAL A 112 -10.60 -10.01 -16.10
C VAL A 112 -9.47 -9.01 -15.83
N GLY A 113 -8.27 -9.25 -16.36
CA GLY A 113 -7.11 -8.38 -16.16
C GLY A 113 -6.62 -8.33 -14.71
N SER A 114 -6.90 -9.33 -13.87
CA SER A 114 -6.36 -9.47 -12.51
C SER A 114 -4.92 -10.01 -12.55
N ALA A 115 -3.98 -9.24 -13.09
CA ALA A 115 -2.59 -9.62 -13.25
C ALA A 115 -1.63 -8.46 -12.89
N PRO A 116 -0.34 -8.73 -12.61
CA PRO A 116 0.64 -7.67 -12.43
C PRO A 116 0.62 -6.63 -13.57
N GLY A 117 0.66 -5.35 -13.21
CA GLY A 117 0.56 -4.22 -14.13
C GLY A 117 -0.84 -3.62 -14.24
N PHE A 118 -1.89 -4.38 -13.94
CA PHE A 118 -3.25 -3.86 -14.02
C PHE A 118 -3.65 -3.07 -12.78
N SER A 119 -4.32 -1.94 -12.99
CA SER A 119 -4.93 -1.12 -11.95
C SER A 119 -6.32 -1.63 -11.60
N TYR A 120 -6.52 -1.86 -10.31
CA TYR A 120 -7.80 -2.18 -9.68
C TYR A 120 -8.29 -1.01 -8.80
N ALA A 121 -7.83 0.20 -9.11
CA ALA A 121 -8.36 1.41 -8.52
C ALA A 121 -9.86 1.55 -8.81
N GLU A 122 -10.60 2.12 -7.85
CA GLU A 122 -12.05 2.32 -8.00
C GLU A 122 -12.38 3.22 -9.21
N THR A 123 -11.49 4.15 -9.57
CA THR A 123 -11.64 5.04 -10.72
C THR A 123 -11.41 4.38 -12.08
N ASP A 124 -10.87 3.15 -12.12
CA ASP A 124 -10.57 2.44 -13.36
C ASP A 124 -11.55 1.30 -13.62
N ILE A 125 -11.70 0.36 -12.67
CA ILE A 125 -12.54 -0.84 -12.82
C ILE A 125 -13.80 -0.80 -11.92
N GLY A 126 -14.04 0.32 -11.25
CA GLY A 126 -15.16 0.48 -10.34
C GLY A 126 -14.98 -0.28 -9.02
N THR A 127 -16.09 -0.56 -8.34
CA THR A 127 -16.10 -1.21 -7.04
C THR A 127 -15.47 -2.60 -7.07
N THR A 128 -14.30 -2.70 -6.47
CA THR A 128 -13.61 -3.95 -6.14
C THR A 128 -13.18 -3.91 -4.69
N ALA A 129 -12.93 -5.08 -4.08
CA ALA A 129 -12.43 -5.12 -2.71
C ALA A 129 -11.10 -4.35 -2.59
N LEU A 130 -10.21 -4.50 -3.57
CA LEU A 130 -8.89 -3.86 -3.62
C LEU A 130 -9.00 -2.33 -3.64
N GLY A 131 -9.72 -1.77 -4.61
CA GLY A 131 -9.94 -0.33 -4.73
C GLY A 131 -10.68 0.24 -3.51
N SER A 132 -11.74 -0.46 -3.06
CA SER A 132 -12.52 -0.03 -1.89
C SER A 132 -11.66 0.01 -0.63
N ALA A 133 -10.79 -0.98 -0.40
CA ALA A 133 -9.92 -1.02 0.77
C ALA A 133 -8.92 0.13 0.83
N LEU A 134 -8.45 0.61 -0.33
CA LEU A 134 -7.58 1.79 -0.43
C LEU A 134 -8.35 3.08 -0.09
N VAL A 135 -9.54 3.27 -0.65
CA VAL A 135 -10.38 4.46 -0.42
C VAL A 135 -10.87 4.51 1.02
N GLU A 136 -11.44 3.40 1.50
CA GLU A 136 -12.03 3.30 2.84
C GLU A 136 -10.97 3.13 3.94
N ARG A 137 -9.71 2.85 3.56
CA ARG A 137 -8.58 2.60 4.47
C ARG A 137 -8.90 1.55 5.53
N ARG A 138 -9.64 0.51 5.17
CA ARG A 138 -10.02 -0.60 6.04
C ARG A 138 -10.27 -1.86 5.24
N THR A 139 -10.33 -3.00 5.92
CA THR A 139 -10.68 -4.27 5.27
C THR A 139 -12.05 -4.17 4.62
N CYS A 140 -12.13 -4.52 3.33
CA CYS A 140 -13.35 -4.48 2.53
C CYS A 140 -13.58 -5.84 1.87
N ARG A 141 -14.85 -6.25 1.82
CA ARG A 141 -15.32 -7.42 1.08
C ARG A 141 -16.32 -6.96 0.03
N VAL A 142 -16.15 -7.48 -1.18
CA VAL A 142 -17.03 -7.29 -2.33
C VAL A 142 -17.30 -8.67 -2.94
N SER A 143 -18.57 -8.99 -3.12
CA SER A 143 -19.02 -10.31 -3.57
C SER A 143 -19.98 -10.20 -4.74
N GLY A 144 -19.72 -10.98 -5.79
CA GLY A 144 -20.60 -11.13 -6.93
C GLY A 144 -21.06 -9.78 -7.49
N ASN A 145 -22.37 -9.58 -7.48
CA ASN A 145 -23.03 -8.39 -8.01
C ASN A 145 -22.76 -7.09 -7.24
N GLU A 146 -22.03 -7.13 -6.14
CA GLU A 146 -21.51 -5.92 -5.49
C GLU A 146 -20.36 -5.29 -6.29
N HIS A 147 -19.71 -6.07 -7.17
CA HIS A 147 -18.75 -5.53 -8.11
C HIS A 147 -19.44 -4.64 -9.14
N PHE A 148 -18.81 -3.51 -9.42
CA PHE A 148 -19.36 -2.56 -10.39
C PHE A 148 -19.24 -3.07 -11.84
N ALA A 149 -18.12 -3.73 -12.16
CA ALA A 149 -17.91 -4.42 -13.43
C ALA A 149 -18.56 -5.82 -13.42
N GLU A 150 -19.38 -6.10 -14.44
CA GLU A 150 -20.14 -7.35 -14.56
C GLU A 150 -19.22 -8.58 -14.70
N GLU A 151 -18.06 -8.42 -15.35
CA GLU A 151 -17.09 -9.48 -15.56
C GLU A 151 -16.53 -10.05 -14.24
N LEU A 152 -16.63 -9.29 -13.15
CA LEU A 152 -16.18 -9.72 -11.82
C LEU A 152 -17.30 -10.39 -11.00
N HIS A 153 -18.53 -10.50 -11.51
CA HIS A 153 -19.66 -11.04 -10.75
C HIS A 153 -19.52 -12.52 -10.40
N GLY A 154 -18.61 -13.26 -11.05
CA GLY A 154 -18.26 -14.64 -10.67
C GLY A 154 -17.38 -14.74 -9.42
N LEU A 155 -16.86 -13.62 -8.91
CA LEU A 155 -15.82 -13.58 -7.90
C LEU A 155 -16.29 -12.95 -6.59
N THR A 156 -15.71 -13.45 -5.50
CA THR A 156 -15.70 -12.77 -4.21
C THR A 156 -14.27 -12.38 -3.89
N ALA A 157 -14.09 -11.16 -3.38
CA ALA A 157 -12.80 -10.65 -2.96
C ALA A 157 -12.86 -10.01 -1.58
N VAL A 158 -11.77 -10.17 -0.83
CA VAL A 158 -11.51 -9.45 0.41
C VAL A 158 -10.16 -8.79 0.29
N ALA A 159 -10.07 -7.50 0.57
CA ALA A 159 -8.81 -6.79 0.59
C ALA A 159 -8.63 -5.97 1.86
N THR A 160 -7.39 -5.77 2.25
CA THR A 160 -7.03 -5.00 3.43
C THR A 160 -5.80 -4.13 3.13
N PRO A 161 -5.80 -2.87 3.57
CA PRO A 161 -4.66 -1.99 3.35
C PRO A 161 -3.45 -2.47 4.16
N ILE A 162 -2.26 -2.27 3.60
CA ILE A 162 -0.97 -2.35 4.29
C ILE A 162 -0.60 -0.94 4.71
N ARG A 163 -0.30 -0.73 5.99
CA ARG A 163 0.12 0.56 6.53
C ARG A 163 1.63 0.59 6.73
N ASN A 164 2.26 1.67 6.29
CA ASN A 164 3.63 1.93 6.70
C ASN A 164 3.63 2.19 8.23
N PRO A 165 4.36 1.40 9.02
CA PRO A 165 4.27 1.44 10.48
C PRO A 165 4.84 2.73 11.10
N LEU A 166 5.68 3.47 10.36
CA LEU A 166 6.26 4.72 10.83
C LEU A 166 5.40 5.94 10.48
N SER A 167 4.85 5.98 9.26
CA SER A 167 4.05 7.13 8.80
C SER A 167 2.54 6.97 9.00
N GLY A 168 2.07 5.75 9.25
CA GLY A 168 0.63 5.39 9.32
C GLY A 168 -0.11 5.45 7.97
N ARG A 169 0.56 5.89 6.90
CA ARG A 169 0.00 5.97 5.55
C ARG A 169 -0.19 4.58 4.95
N VAL A 170 -1.18 4.45 4.08
CA VAL A 170 -1.37 3.22 3.30
C VAL A 170 -0.24 3.12 2.28
N ALA A 171 0.56 2.05 2.39
CA ALA A 171 1.68 1.75 1.50
C ALA A 171 1.30 0.82 0.34
N GLY A 172 0.19 0.10 0.50
CA GLY A 172 -0.33 -0.82 -0.50
C GLY A 172 -1.55 -1.56 0.04
N VAL A 173 -1.91 -2.66 -0.61
CA VAL A 173 -3.09 -3.46 -0.28
C VAL A 173 -2.83 -4.93 -0.57
N ILE A 174 -3.32 -5.81 0.31
CA ILE A 174 -3.40 -7.25 0.03
C ILE A 174 -4.84 -7.58 -0.30
N SER A 175 -5.03 -8.33 -1.38
CA SER A 175 -6.34 -8.87 -1.77
C SER A 175 -6.28 -10.39 -1.88
N VAL A 176 -7.37 -11.04 -1.47
CA VAL A 176 -7.64 -12.47 -1.64
C VAL A 176 -8.94 -12.59 -2.42
N THR A 177 -8.96 -13.40 -3.47
CA THR A 177 -10.16 -13.64 -4.28
C THR A 177 -10.37 -15.13 -4.54
N CYS A 178 -11.62 -15.53 -4.74
CA CYS A 178 -12.00 -16.87 -5.19
C CYS A 178 -13.36 -16.80 -5.91
N PRO A 179 -13.78 -17.89 -6.59
CA PRO A 179 -15.16 -18.05 -7.05
C PRO A 179 -16.17 -17.91 -5.90
N ASN A 180 -17.35 -17.37 -6.19
CA ASN A 180 -18.37 -17.08 -5.18
C ASN A 180 -18.77 -18.28 -4.31
N ASP A 181 -18.89 -19.47 -4.91
CA ASP A 181 -19.24 -20.72 -4.24
C ASP A 181 -18.15 -21.22 -3.27
N ARG A 182 -16.96 -20.63 -3.33
CA ARG A 182 -15.78 -20.95 -2.50
C ARG A 182 -15.45 -19.85 -1.50
N ALA A 183 -16.26 -18.80 -1.43
CA ALA A 183 -16.05 -17.72 -0.49
C ALA A 183 -16.23 -18.20 0.95
N SER A 184 -15.29 -17.81 1.82
CA SER A 184 -15.30 -18.23 3.22
C SER A 184 -14.86 -17.13 4.16
N MET A 185 -15.12 -17.29 5.46
CA MET A 185 -14.71 -16.32 6.48
C MET A 185 -13.19 -16.28 6.64
N GLU A 186 -12.48 -17.37 6.33
CA GLU A 186 -11.02 -17.44 6.45
C GLU A 186 -10.29 -16.46 5.51
N MET A 187 -10.91 -16.05 4.40
CA MET A 187 -10.34 -15.09 3.45
C MET A 187 -9.97 -13.77 4.13
N THR A 188 -10.85 -13.26 4.99
CA THR A 188 -10.63 -12.00 5.73
C THR A 188 -9.44 -12.12 6.66
N ALA A 189 -9.40 -13.20 7.43
CA ALA A 189 -8.32 -13.46 8.37
C ALA A 189 -6.99 -13.67 7.64
N LEU A 190 -6.99 -14.34 6.48
CA LEU A 190 -5.80 -14.52 5.65
C LEU A 190 -5.29 -13.19 5.11
N ALA A 191 -6.16 -12.33 4.57
CA ALA A 191 -5.78 -11.02 4.07
C ALA A 191 -5.16 -10.15 5.19
N GLN A 192 -5.82 -10.09 6.36
CA GLN A 192 -5.37 -9.32 7.51
C GLN A 192 -4.02 -9.80 8.05
N ARG A 193 -3.85 -11.11 8.29
CA ARG A 193 -2.58 -11.67 8.76
C ARG A 193 -1.45 -11.42 7.76
N SER A 194 -1.74 -11.58 6.48
CA SER A 194 -0.78 -11.30 5.40
C SER A 194 -0.34 -9.84 5.43
N ALA A 195 -1.28 -8.90 5.58
CA ALA A 195 -0.95 -7.48 5.61
C ALA A 195 -0.11 -7.14 6.84
N THR A 196 -0.50 -7.61 8.03
CA THR A 196 0.31 -7.45 9.25
C THR A 196 1.73 -7.99 9.09
N ALA A 197 1.90 -9.14 8.42
CA ALA A 197 3.24 -9.69 8.15
C ALA A 197 4.06 -8.79 7.20
N VAL A 198 3.43 -8.13 6.23
CA VAL A 198 4.10 -7.13 5.36
C VAL A 198 4.43 -5.85 6.14
N GLU A 199 3.53 -5.38 7.00
CA GLU A 199 3.76 -4.20 7.85
C GLU A 199 4.94 -4.42 8.82
N GLN A 200 5.05 -5.61 9.41
CA GLN A 200 6.20 -6.01 10.23
C GLN A 200 7.50 -5.99 9.42
N ARG A 201 7.48 -6.52 8.19
CA ARG A 201 8.62 -6.48 7.28
C ARG A 201 9.02 -5.06 6.89
N LEU A 202 8.06 -4.16 6.68
CA LEU A 202 8.32 -2.74 6.43
C LEU A 202 9.06 -2.09 7.61
N LEU A 203 8.66 -2.40 8.84
CA LEU A 203 9.33 -1.91 10.05
C LEU A 203 10.78 -2.43 10.14
N GLU A 204 10.97 -3.73 9.89
CA GLU A 204 12.28 -4.38 9.91
C GLU A 204 13.23 -3.75 8.88
N LEU A 205 12.78 -3.57 7.63
CA LEU A 205 13.57 -2.97 6.55
C LEU A 205 13.95 -1.52 6.87
N SER A 206 13.01 -0.72 7.39
CA SER A 206 13.31 0.66 7.78
C SER A 206 14.36 0.71 8.89
N SER A 207 14.28 -0.18 9.87
CA SER A 207 15.25 -0.25 10.98
C SER A 207 16.64 -0.67 10.49
N GLN A 208 16.72 -1.57 9.53
CA GLN A 208 17.99 -1.99 8.91
C GLN A 208 18.61 -0.87 8.08
N HIS A 209 17.79 -0.15 7.31
CA HIS A 209 18.25 0.99 6.52
C HIS A 209 18.83 2.09 7.41
N GLU A 210 18.14 2.44 8.50
CA GLU A 210 18.62 3.43 9.47
C GLU A 210 19.96 3.01 10.10
N ARG A 211 20.09 1.73 10.51
CA ARG A 211 21.35 1.19 11.05
C ARG A 211 22.47 1.22 10.01
N ALA A 212 22.21 0.85 8.76
CA ALA A 212 23.21 0.85 7.69
C ALA A 212 23.70 2.27 7.38
N LEU A 213 22.80 3.25 7.34
CA LEU A 213 23.16 4.67 7.19
C LEU A 213 24.04 5.14 8.36
N MET A 214 23.67 4.80 9.60
CA MET A 214 24.44 5.14 10.79
C MET A 214 25.84 4.52 10.76
N GLU A 215 25.96 3.22 10.48
CA GLU A 215 27.25 2.54 10.39
C GLU A 215 28.14 3.15 9.33
N LYS A 216 27.57 3.47 8.17
CA LYS A 216 28.31 4.11 7.10
C LYS A 216 28.79 5.51 7.49
N PHE A 217 27.93 6.31 8.13
CA PHE A 217 28.31 7.60 8.68
C PHE A 217 29.50 7.47 9.66
N LEU A 218 29.44 6.51 10.58
CA LEU A 218 30.54 6.25 11.54
C LEU A 218 31.84 5.80 10.85
N ARG A 219 31.74 4.98 9.80
CA ARG A 219 32.91 4.56 9.00
C ARG A 219 33.57 5.72 8.27
N THR A 220 32.79 6.58 7.60
CA THR A 220 33.31 7.78 6.92
C THR A 220 34.01 8.72 7.89
N LYS A 221 33.57 8.73 9.16
CA LYS A 221 34.18 9.51 10.25
C LYS A 221 35.45 8.90 10.86
N GLY A 222 35.84 7.67 10.50
CA GLY A 222 36.98 6.97 11.11
C GLY A 222 36.77 6.62 12.60
N VAL A 223 35.53 6.69 13.11
CA VAL A 223 35.22 6.34 14.50
C VAL A 223 35.08 4.83 14.59
N ARG A 224 36.08 4.15 15.20
CA ARG A 224 35.99 2.71 15.49
C ARG A 224 34.80 2.44 16.42
N ALA A 225 34.00 1.45 16.05
CA ALA A 225 32.79 0.99 16.74
C ALA A 225 32.96 0.61 18.23
N GLY A 226 34.18 0.63 18.77
CA GLY A 226 34.47 0.37 20.18
C GLY A 226 34.37 1.58 21.12
N ASN A 227 34.23 2.81 20.60
CA ASN A 227 34.13 4.02 21.43
C ASN A 227 33.05 5.02 20.97
N ALA A 228 32.17 4.61 20.06
CA ALA A 228 31.02 5.40 19.64
C ALA A 228 29.90 5.29 20.69
N ALA A 229 30.15 5.83 21.90
CA ALA A 229 29.04 6.25 22.73
C ALA A 229 28.22 7.22 21.88
N LEU A 230 26.97 6.84 21.58
CA LEU A 230 25.99 7.70 20.93
C LEU A 230 26.13 9.11 21.51
N ARG A 231 26.71 10.03 20.76
CA ARG A 231 26.40 11.44 20.97
C ARG A 231 25.06 11.68 20.31
N SER A 232 24.02 11.11 20.94
CA SER A 232 22.67 11.68 20.92
C SER A 232 22.83 13.19 21.06
N ALA A 233 21.98 13.96 20.36
CA ALA A 233 21.88 15.42 20.48
C ALA A 233 22.26 15.87 21.91
N PRO A 234 23.10 16.90 22.07
CA PRO A 234 23.73 17.26 23.34
C PRO A 234 22.76 17.07 24.50
N ARG A 235 23.04 16.14 25.43
CA ARG A 235 22.07 15.66 26.45
C ARG A 235 21.55 16.75 27.40
N ASN A 236 22.05 17.98 27.26
CA ASN A 236 21.68 19.17 28.04
C ASN A 236 20.94 20.23 27.19
N LEU A 237 20.09 19.83 26.26
CA LEU A 237 19.22 20.74 25.50
C LEU A 237 17.79 20.66 26.01
N CYS A 238 17.13 21.82 26.15
CA CYS A 238 15.72 21.85 26.47
C CYS A 238 14.89 21.31 25.29
N ARG A 239 13.65 20.88 25.54
CA ARG A 239 12.77 20.32 24.51
C ARG A 239 12.61 21.24 23.28
N ARG A 240 12.55 22.55 23.50
CA ARG A 240 12.43 23.55 22.43
C ARG A 240 13.64 23.56 21.51
N ASP A 241 14.85 23.58 22.08
CA ASP A 241 16.10 23.55 21.32
C ASP A 241 16.24 22.24 20.54
N ARG A 242 15.87 21.12 21.16
CA ARG A 242 15.91 19.81 20.49
C ARG A 242 15.01 19.78 19.27
N LEU A 243 13.77 20.25 19.40
CA LEU A 243 12.82 20.35 18.28
C LEU A 243 13.30 21.30 17.18
N ALA A 244 13.92 22.43 17.54
CA ALA A 244 14.45 23.37 16.57
C ALA A 244 15.62 22.76 15.76
N LEU A 245 16.49 21.98 16.42
CA LEU A 245 17.56 21.25 15.74
C LEU A 245 17.03 20.11 14.87
N GLU A 246 16.01 19.37 15.35
CA GLU A 246 15.35 18.30 14.59
C GLU A 246 14.68 18.87 13.31
N ASP A 247 13.91 19.95 13.41
CA ASP A 247 13.28 20.62 12.25
C ASP A 247 14.31 21.10 11.23
N ALA A 248 15.37 21.74 11.71
CA ALA A 248 16.45 22.18 10.85
C ALA A 248 17.19 21.04 10.16
N ALA A 249 17.44 19.93 10.86
CA ALA A 249 18.04 18.74 10.27
C ALA A 249 17.13 18.16 9.17
N VAL A 250 15.82 18.07 9.42
CA VAL A 250 14.84 17.62 8.40
C VAL A 250 14.89 18.51 7.15
N ARG A 251 14.92 19.84 7.33
CA ARG A 251 15.02 20.79 6.22
C ARG A 251 16.32 20.64 5.43
N LEU A 252 17.43 20.39 6.11
CA LEU A 252 18.73 20.17 5.47
C LEU A 252 18.77 18.83 4.70
N VAL A 253 18.21 17.76 5.26
CA VAL A 253 18.09 16.47 4.58
C VAL A 253 17.21 16.59 3.33
N ALA A 254 16.07 17.29 3.43
CA ALA A 254 15.15 17.50 2.31
C ALA A 254 15.79 18.28 1.13
N GLN A 255 16.83 19.08 1.38
CA GLN A 255 17.55 19.79 0.31
C GLN A 255 18.47 18.86 -0.51
N GLY A 256 18.82 17.67 -0.01
CA GLY A 256 19.59 16.68 -0.76
C GLY A 256 21.02 17.13 -1.17
N ARG A 257 21.54 18.22 -0.59
CA ARG A 257 22.83 18.81 -0.98
C ARG A 257 23.63 19.26 0.23
N ARG A 258 24.92 19.56 -0.01
CA ARG A 258 25.79 20.13 1.01
C ARG A 258 25.26 21.52 1.44
N ALA A 259 25.04 21.70 2.73
CA ALA A 259 24.50 22.93 3.31
C ALA A 259 24.93 23.07 4.76
N VAL A 260 25.05 24.31 5.25
CA VAL A 260 25.33 24.62 6.65
C VAL A 260 24.27 25.59 7.15
N LEU A 261 23.76 25.37 8.35
CA LEU A 261 22.78 26.23 9.01
C LEU A 261 23.21 26.50 10.44
N GLU A 262 23.12 27.74 10.90
CA GLU A 262 23.33 28.09 12.30
C GLU A 262 22.00 28.42 12.97
N ILE A 263 21.82 27.95 14.20
CA ILE A 263 20.64 28.19 15.02
C ILE A 263 21.10 28.69 16.38
N THR A 264 20.54 29.82 16.80
CA THR A 264 20.68 30.30 18.17
C THR A 264 19.74 29.52 19.08
N LEU A 265 20.32 28.88 20.10
CA LEU A 265 19.60 28.11 21.10
C LEU A 265 19.02 29.01 22.18
N SER A 266 18.05 28.49 22.93
CA SER A 266 17.35 29.19 24.02
C SER A 266 18.28 29.74 25.10
N ASN A 267 19.46 29.16 25.26
CA ASN A 267 20.48 29.57 26.23
C ASN A 267 21.52 30.55 25.64
N GLY A 268 21.29 31.09 24.44
CA GLY A 268 22.17 32.03 23.77
C GLY A 268 23.39 31.40 23.07
N ARG A 269 23.57 30.07 23.16
CA ARG A 269 24.63 29.35 22.43
C ARG A 269 24.24 29.18 20.96
N THR A 270 25.23 29.02 20.09
CA THR A 270 24.99 28.74 18.68
C THR A 270 25.21 27.26 18.39
N ALA A 271 24.26 26.66 17.68
CA ALA A 271 24.38 25.34 17.12
C ALA A 271 24.59 25.44 15.61
N THR A 272 25.70 24.90 15.11
CA THR A 272 26.00 24.82 13.68
C THR A 272 25.65 23.43 13.18
N LEU A 273 24.69 23.34 12.26
CA LEU A 273 24.30 22.13 11.56
C LEU A 273 25.01 22.08 10.20
N SER A 274 25.69 20.98 9.90
CA SER A 274 26.38 20.75 8.63
C SER A 274 25.82 19.50 7.97
N ALA A 275 25.20 19.67 6.81
CA ALA A 275 24.68 18.61 5.95
C ALA A 275 25.68 18.26 4.84
N GLN A 276 25.97 16.97 4.67
CA GLN A 276 26.85 16.47 3.61
C GLN A 276 26.24 15.23 2.93
N PRO A 277 26.20 15.20 1.58
CA PRO A 277 25.88 14.00 0.84
C PRO A 277 26.88 12.88 1.13
N MET A 278 26.37 11.67 1.33
CA MET A 278 27.21 10.50 1.57
C MET A 278 27.63 9.87 0.23
N SER A 279 28.92 9.69 0.01
CA SER A 279 29.51 9.32 -1.29
C SER A 279 28.88 8.09 -1.96
N ASP A 280 28.51 7.06 -1.17
CA ASP A 280 28.01 5.78 -1.72
C ASP A 280 26.50 5.51 -1.42
N SER A 281 25.68 6.54 -1.19
CA SER A 281 24.26 6.37 -0.83
C SER A 281 23.45 7.63 -1.11
N THR A 282 22.14 7.51 -1.31
CA THR A 282 21.22 8.65 -1.47
C THR A 282 20.94 9.43 -0.18
N GLY A 283 21.57 9.08 0.94
CA GLY A 283 21.39 9.72 2.25
C GLY A 283 22.22 11.00 2.45
N ILE A 284 21.68 11.91 3.27
CA ILE A 284 22.36 13.12 3.75
C ILE A 284 22.71 12.94 5.23
N ALA A 285 23.98 13.12 5.58
CA ALA A 285 24.42 13.17 6.97
C ALA A 285 24.31 14.60 7.49
N VAL A 286 23.63 14.82 8.62
CA VAL A 286 23.56 16.13 9.30
C VAL A 286 24.28 16.04 10.64
N GLU A 287 25.24 16.92 10.83
CA GLU A 287 26.06 17.01 12.04
C GLU A 287 25.73 18.28 12.79
N VAL A 288 25.66 18.22 14.11
CA VAL A 288 25.40 19.39 14.95
C VAL A 288 26.59 19.63 15.87
N TRP A 289 27.17 20.82 15.77
CA TRP A 289 28.24 21.31 16.65
C TRP A 289 27.68 22.42 17.52
N LEU A 290 27.99 22.42 18.81
CA LEU A 290 27.69 23.57 19.67
C LEU A 290 28.95 24.40 19.83
N THR A 291 28.92 25.66 19.41
CA THR A 291 29.98 26.63 19.61
C THR A 291 29.60 27.59 20.73
N GLY A 292 30.53 27.84 21.65
CA GLY A 292 30.32 28.63 22.87
C GLY A 292 30.34 27.76 24.13
N GLY A 293 31.46 27.88 24.86
CA GLY A 293 31.72 27.44 26.22
C GLY A 293 32.75 28.40 26.80
#